data_AF-A0A061FR49-F1
#
_entry.id   AF-A0A061FR49-F1
#
_cell.length_a   1.000
_cell.length_b   1.000
_cell.length_c   1.000
_cell.angle_alpha   90.00
_cell.angle_beta   90.00
_cell.angle_gamma   90.00
#
_symmetry.space_group_name_H-M   'P 1'
#
loop_
_entity.id
_entity.type
_entity.pdbx_description
1 polymer ?
#
loop_
_entity_poly.entity_id
_entity_poly.type
_entity_poly.pdbx_seq_one_letter_code
_entity_poly.pdbx_strand_id
1 'polypeptide(L)'
;MICGKNGTALAEGSLVLAIVRHVESQRAFCVLDSGLTGIIMKDDFSDEDGDFALEDKLHEGDKVSCKVKQIDKSTFQAFLTCKESEVKRSRYEDILEVDPYYHESGNILLNQQEKACMDEKLDKKHFKPRTISHPFFRNMTLDQAMEFLSDKDAGESIFRPSSRGPSYLTLTLKVFDELYLSKDIVESGKDHKDMTSLLHLGKVLKIGNDKFRDLDEETNI
;
A
#
# COMPACT_ATOMS: atom_id res chain seq x y z
N MET A 1 -15.27 -18.72 -1.19
CA MET A 1 -15.60 -17.69 -0.19
C MET A 1 -15.83 -18.39 1.13
N ILE A 2 -14.89 -18.26 2.06
CA ILE A 2 -15.06 -18.67 3.45
C ILE A 2 -15.08 -17.37 4.24
N CYS A 3 -16.17 -17.09 4.96
CA CYS A 3 -16.32 -15.85 5.71
C CYS A 3 -15.63 -16.00 7.07
N GLY A 4 -14.61 -15.20 7.34
CA GLY A 4 -13.98 -15.12 8.66
C GLY A 4 -14.91 -14.43 9.66
N LYS A 5 -14.65 -14.62 10.96
CA LYS A 5 -15.40 -14.03 12.07
C LYS A 5 -15.51 -12.48 12.02
N ASN A 6 -14.69 -11.83 11.19
CA ASN A 6 -14.59 -10.38 11.05
C ASN A 6 -15.26 -9.84 9.77
N GLY A 7 -16.03 -10.66 9.03
CA GLY A 7 -16.73 -10.21 7.82
C GLY A 7 -15.83 -10.06 6.57
N THR A 8 -14.51 -10.22 6.70
CA THR A 8 -13.60 -10.28 5.55
C THR A 8 -13.74 -11.62 4.84
N ALA A 9 -14.12 -11.57 3.56
CA ALA A 9 -14.23 -12.75 2.71
C ALA A 9 -12.84 -13.25 2.34
N LEU A 10 -12.47 -14.46 2.79
CA LEU A 10 -11.24 -15.08 2.31
C LEU A 10 -11.45 -15.55 0.86
N ALA A 11 -10.76 -14.90 -0.06
CA ALA A 11 -10.70 -15.24 -1.47
C ALA A 11 -9.26 -15.50 -1.91
N GLU A 12 -9.11 -16.20 -3.03
CA GLU A 12 -7.81 -16.32 -3.69
C GLU A 12 -7.38 -14.93 -4.18
N GLY A 13 -6.10 -14.60 -4.03
CA GLY A 13 -5.56 -13.27 -4.31
C GLY A 13 -5.56 -12.30 -3.14
N SER A 14 -6.35 -12.55 -2.08
CA SER A 14 -6.46 -11.63 -0.94
C SER A 14 -5.17 -11.58 -0.11
N LEU A 15 -4.82 -10.36 0.33
CA LEU A 15 -3.75 -10.12 1.31
C LEU A 15 -4.27 -10.35 2.73
N VAL A 16 -3.54 -11.14 3.49
CA VAL A 16 -3.93 -11.58 4.84
C VAL A 16 -2.74 -11.58 5.78
N LEU A 17 -3.03 -11.33 7.07
CA LEU A 17 -2.06 -11.51 8.14
C LEU A 17 -2.17 -12.95 8.66
N ALA A 18 -1.03 -13.62 8.78
CA ALA A 18 -0.94 -14.96 9.33
C ALA A 18 0.03 -14.99 10.52
N ILE A 19 -0.35 -15.73 11.57
CA ILE A 19 0.50 -15.96 12.74
C ILE A 19 1.11 -17.35 12.60
N VAL A 20 2.43 -17.43 12.54
CA VAL A 20 3.18 -18.68 12.45
C VAL A 20 2.98 -19.47 13.74
N ARG A 21 2.55 -20.73 13.60
CA ARG A 21 2.36 -21.66 14.73
C ARG A 21 3.44 -22.70 14.81
N HIS A 22 3.91 -23.16 13.65
CA HIS A 22 4.93 -24.18 13.57
C HIS A 22 5.71 -24.02 12.27
N VAL A 23 7.02 -24.23 12.31
CA VAL A 23 7.91 -24.09 11.16
C VAL A 23 8.70 -25.39 10.99
N GLU A 24 8.64 -25.94 9.78
CA GLU A 24 9.48 -27.05 9.32
C GLU A 24 10.41 -26.52 8.20
N SER A 25 11.43 -27.31 7.84
CA SER A 25 12.49 -26.85 6.93
C SER A 25 11.98 -26.46 5.53
N GLN A 26 10.86 -27.06 5.11
CA GLN A 26 10.27 -26.88 3.77
C GLN A 26 8.91 -26.16 3.78
N ARG A 27 8.28 -26.00 4.94
CA ARG A 27 6.95 -25.37 5.06
C ARG A 27 6.70 -24.81 6.46
N ALA A 28 5.93 -23.74 6.55
CA ALA A 28 5.41 -23.23 7.81
C ALA A 28 3.89 -23.38 7.87
N PHE A 29 3.39 -23.77 9.04
CA PHE A 29 1.99 -23.75 9.38
C PHE A 29 1.69 -22.47 10.15
N CYS A 30 0.65 -21.78 9.70
CA CYS A 30 0.21 -20.53 10.30
C CYS A 30 -1.31 -20.53 10.47
N VAL A 31 -1.80 -19.60 11.27
CA VAL A 31 -3.22 -19.38 11.48
C VAL A 31 -3.55 -17.99 11.00
N LEU A 32 -4.54 -17.92 10.11
CA LEU A 32 -5.07 -16.67 9.58
C LEU A 32 -6.01 -16.01 10.61
N ASP A 33 -6.24 -14.71 10.48
CA ASP A 33 -7.20 -13.99 11.34
C ASP A 33 -8.64 -14.53 11.23
N SER A 34 -8.96 -15.20 10.10
CA SER A 34 -10.21 -15.92 9.91
C SER A 34 -10.34 -17.20 10.74
N GLY A 35 -9.25 -17.66 11.35
CA GLY A 35 -9.14 -18.93 12.06
C GLY A 35 -8.83 -20.13 11.16
N LEU A 36 -8.64 -19.91 9.84
CA LEU A 36 -8.22 -20.95 8.90
C LEU A 36 -6.73 -21.27 9.03
N THR A 37 -6.39 -22.52 8.78
CA THR A 37 -4.99 -22.97 8.74
C THR A 37 -4.37 -22.56 7.42
N GLY A 38 -3.30 -21.79 7.51
CA GLY A 38 -2.46 -21.38 6.39
C GLY A 38 -1.20 -22.22 6.29
N ILE A 39 -0.74 -22.48 5.06
CA ILE A 39 0.51 -23.18 4.77
C ILE A 39 1.35 -22.31 3.84
N ILE A 40 2.59 -22.02 4.26
CA ILE A 40 3.58 -21.33 3.44
C ILE A 40 4.66 -22.33 3.06
N MET A 41 4.85 -22.59 1.76
CA MET A 41 5.94 -23.45 1.28
C MET A 41 7.23 -22.64 1.13
N LYS A 42 8.39 -23.30 1.19
CA LYS A 42 9.69 -22.66 0.94
C LYS A 42 9.74 -21.93 -0.39
N ASP A 43 9.26 -22.59 -1.44
CA ASP A 43 9.19 -22.04 -2.80
C ASP A 43 8.24 -20.84 -2.91
N ASP A 44 7.36 -20.63 -1.93
CA ASP A 44 6.41 -19.52 -1.89
C ASP A 44 6.81 -18.44 -0.87
N PHE A 45 7.96 -18.58 -0.19
CA PHE A 45 8.45 -17.64 0.83
C PHE A 45 9.32 -16.51 0.27
N SER A 46 10.21 -16.81 -0.69
CA SER A 46 11.12 -15.83 -1.28
C SER A 46 11.26 -16.02 -2.79
N ASP A 47 11.55 -14.94 -3.50
CA ASP A 47 11.81 -14.94 -4.96
C ASP A 47 13.25 -15.35 -5.30
N GLU A 48 14.15 -15.33 -4.31
CA GLU A 48 15.53 -15.77 -4.48
C GLU A 48 15.63 -17.28 -4.27
N ASP A 49 16.08 -18.01 -5.30
CA ASP A 49 16.44 -19.44 -5.22
C ASP A 49 17.72 -19.60 -4.38
N GLY A 50 17.56 -19.47 -3.06
CA GLY A 50 18.62 -19.70 -2.08
C GLY A 50 18.42 -21.03 -1.36
N ASP A 51 19.51 -21.74 -1.08
CA ASP A 51 19.54 -22.82 -0.11
C ASP A 51 19.44 -22.25 1.31
N PHE A 52 18.22 -21.87 1.72
CA PHE A 52 17.89 -21.54 3.10
C PHE A 52 16.84 -22.50 3.65
N ALA A 53 16.87 -22.74 4.97
CA ALA A 53 15.77 -23.41 5.65
C ALA A 53 14.73 -22.37 6.07
N LEU A 54 13.44 -22.72 6.01
CA LEU A 54 12.39 -21.80 6.44
C LEU A 54 12.53 -21.41 7.92
N GLU A 55 13.03 -22.35 8.73
CA GLU A 55 13.32 -22.22 10.16
C GLU A 55 14.31 -21.08 10.48
N ASP A 56 15.22 -20.75 9.55
CA ASP A 56 16.19 -19.66 9.75
C ASP A 56 15.55 -18.27 9.58
N LYS A 57 14.40 -18.21 8.90
CA LYS A 57 13.74 -16.95 8.51
C LYS A 57 12.39 -16.74 9.19
N LEU A 58 11.73 -17.80 9.66
CA LEU A 58 10.45 -17.77 10.33
C LEU A 58 10.53 -18.49 11.67
N HIS A 59 9.98 -17.85 12.70
CA HIS A 59 9.88 -18.40 14.04
C HIS A 59 8.42 -18.55 14.47
N GLU A 60 8.15 -19.47 15.39
CA GLU A 60 6.84 -19.62 16.00
C GLU A 60 6.43 -18.32 16.71
N GLY A 61 5.23 -17.83 16.43
CA GLY A 61 4.71 -16.55 16.93
C GLY A 61 4.90 -15.36 16.00
N ASP A 62 5.68 -15.51 14.92
CA ASP A 62 5.88 -14.43 13.95
C ASP A 62 4.58 -14.07 13.22
N LYS A 63 4.42 -12.77 12.95
CA LYS A 63 3.30 -12.23 12.16
C LYS A 63 3.78 -11.93 10.76
N VAL A 64 3.22 -12.64 9.78
CA VAL A 64 3.67 -12.58 8.39
C VAL A 64 2.52 -12.11 7.50
N SER A 65 2.78 -11.10 6.67
CA SER A 65 1.85 -10.65 5.63
C SER A 65 2.02 -11.55 4.42
N CYS A 66 0.94 -12.15 3.94
CA CYS A 66 0.97 -13.13 2.87
C CYS A 66 -0.28 -13.02 1.98
N LYS A 67 -0.16 -13.48 0.73
CA LYS A 67 -1.25 -13.53 -0.24
C LYS A 67 -1.81 -14.94 -0.31
N VAL A 68 -3.13 -15.08 -0.35
CA VAL A 68 -3.78 -16.38 -0.54
C VAL A 68 -3.59 -16.81 -1.99
N LYS A 69 -2.81 -17.86 -2.21
CA LYS A 69 -2.58 -18.43 -3.55
C LYS A 69 -3.74 -19.34 -3.95
N GLN A 70 -4.19 -20.18 -3.03
CA GLN A 70 -5.25 -21.15 -3.27
C GLN A 70 -5.93 -21.53 -1.96
N ILE A 71 -7.25 -21.79 -2.02
CA ILE A 71 -8.00 -22.32 -0.88
C ILE A 71 -8.47 -23.74 -1.21
N ASP A 72 -7.93 -24.73 -0.50
CA ASP A 72 -8.45 -26.09 -0.55
C ASP A 72 -9.66 -26.22 0.37
N LYS A 73 -10.85 -26.29 -0.26
CA LYS A 73 -12.13 -26.42 0.43
C LYS A 73 -12.35 -27.81 1.04
N SER A 74 -11.62 -28.83 0.60
CA SER A 74 -11.77 -30.20 1.10
C SER A 74 -11.10 -30.37 2.46
N THR A 75 -9.96 -29.71 2.66
CA THR A 75 -9.16 -29.75 3.89
C THR A 75 -9.32 -28.49 4.74
N PHE A 76 -10.02 -27.47 4.25
CA PHE A 76 -10.15 -26.15 4.86
C PHE A 76 -8.78 -25.50 5.13
N GLN A 77 -7.85 -25.67 4.20
CA GLN A 77 -6.50 -25.11 4.27
C GLN A 77 -6.29 -24.05 3.18
N ALA A 78 -5.55 -23.01 3.51
CA ALA A 78 -5.15 -21.96 2.57
C ALA A 78 -3.65 -22.09 2.28
N PHE A 79 -3.28 -22.13 1.01
CA PHE A 79 -1.89 -22.02 0.58
C PHE A 79 -1.55 -20.56 0.39
N LEU A 80 -0.43 -20.14 0.97
CA LEU A 80 -0.04 -18.75 1.13
C LEU A 80 1.32 -18.49 0.50
N THR A 81 1.51 -17.29 -0.04
CA THR A 81 2.81 -16.82 -0.54
C THR A 81 3.23 -15.51 0.12
N CYS A 82 4.52 -15.43 0.44
CA CYS A 82 5.20 -14.26 0.98
C CYS A 82 6.16 -13.61 -0.03
N LYS A 83 6.20 -14.14 -1.27
CA LYS A 83 7.03 -13.62 -2.35
C LYS A 83 6.78 -12.13 -2.56
N GLU A 84 7.86 -11.36 -2.59
CA GLU A 84 7.76 -9.92 -2.72
C GLU A 84 7.19 -9.53 -4.10
N SER A 85 7.49 -10.34 -5.13
CA SER A 85 6.94 -10.23 -6.49
C SER A 85 5.41 -10.38 -6.53
N GLU A 86 4.86 -11.36 -5.83
CA GLU A 86 3.42 -11.70 -5.79
C GLU A 86 2.62 -10.75 -4.86
N VAL A 87 3.23 -10.35 -3.74
CA VAL A 87 2.66 -9.35 -2.83
C VAL A 87 2.62 -7.98 -3.51
N LYS A 88 3.65 -7.60 -4.27
CA LYS A 88 3.66 -6.38 -5.09
C LYS A 88 2.71 -6.47 -6.29
N ARG A 89 2.56 -7.65 -6.91
CA ARG A 89 1.62 -7.89 -8.03
C ARG A 89 0.17 -7.65 -7.66
N SER A 90 -0.28 -7.96 -6.44
CA SER A 90 -1.68 -7.71 -6.04
C SER A 90 -2.08 -6.23 -6.03
N ARG A 91 -1.12 -5.29 -5.95
CA ARG A 91 -1.42 -3.86 -6.14
C ARG A 91 -1.63 -3.47 -7.61
N TYR A 92 -1.29 -4.35 -8.55
CA TYR A 92 -1.43 -4.14 -9.99
C TYR A 92 -2.48 -5.08 -10.59
N GLU A 93 -2.50 -6.38 -10.28
CA GLU A 93 -3.34 -7.36 -10.99
C GLU A 93 -4.84 -7.27 -10.66
N ASP A 94 -5.25 -6.78 -9.48
CA ASP A 94 -6.67 -6.48 -9.22
C ASP A 94 -7.19 -5.27 -10.04
N ILE A 95 -6.31 -4.63 -10.84
CA ILE A 95 -6.60 -3.39 -11.59
C ILE A 95 -6.47 -3.58 -13.12
N LEU A 96 -5.94 -4.70 -13.63
CA LEU A 96 -5.61 -4.82 -15.07
C LEU A 96 -6.41 -5.91 -15.82
N GLU A 97 -7.65 -5.61 -16.20
CA GLU A 97 -7.96 -5.65 -17.65
C GLU A 97 -7.52 -4.29 -18.21
N VAL A 98 -6.21 -4.04 -18.25
CA VAL A 98 -5.69 -2.80 -18.83
C VAL A 98 -5.48 -2.98 -20.31
N ASP A 99 -6.08 -2.07 -21.04
CA ASP A 99 -5.91 -1.88 -22.47
C ASP A 99 -4.40 -1.90 -22.84
N PRO A 100 -3.98 -2.69 -23.84
CA PRO A 100 -2.59 -2.77 -24.31
C PRO A 100 -1.93 -1.43 -24.66
N TYR A 101 -2.70 -0.36 -24.85
CA TYR A 101 -2.23 0.99 -25.17
C TYR A 101 -2.09 1.92 -23.96
N TYR A 102 -2.53 1.53 -22.75
CA TYR A 102 -2.46 2.37 -21.56
C TYR A 102 -1.16 2.14 -20.80
N HIS A 103 -0.20 3.05 -20.94
CA HIS A 103 1.06 3.03 -20.21
C HIS A 103 1.14 4.26 -19.30
N GLU A 104 0.66 4.16 -18.07
CA GLU A 104 1.04 5.14 -17.05
C GLU A 104 1.20 4.56 -15.64
N SER A 105 2.34 4.92 -15.05
CA SER A 105 2.82 4.56 -13.71
C SER A 105 2.05 5.27 -12.58
N GLY A 106 0.72 5.24 -12.63
CA GLY A 106 -0.16 5.77 -11.60
C GLY A 106 -0.84 4.65 -10.83
N ASN A 107 -0.78 4.68 -9.50
CA ASN A 107 -1.56 3.76 -8.67
C ASN A 107 -3.01 4.24 -8.72
N ILE A 108 -3.86 3.56 -9.47
CA ILE A 108 -5.30 3.77 -9.50
C ILE A 108 -5.86 3.12 -8.23
N LEU A 109 -6.60 3.84 -7.40
CA LEU A 109 -7.32 3.25 -6.27
C LEU A 109 -8.81 3.31 -6.57
N LEU A 110 -9.41 2.17 -6.91
CA LEU A 110 -10.86 2.00 -6.91
C LEU A 110 -11.32 1.68 -5.49
N ASN A 111 -12.31 2.43 -5.02
CA ASN A 111 -12.95 2.20 -3.73
C ASN A 111 -13.94 1.02 -3.88
N GLN A 112 -13.49 -0.21 -3.68
CA GLN A 112 -14.42 -1.32 -3.45
C GLN A 112 -14.81 -1.34 -1.97
N GLN A 113 -16.09 -1.08 -1.76
CA GLN A 113 -16.80 -1.00 -0.48
C GLN A 113 -16.31 -1.99 0.59
N GLU A 114 -15.62 -1.48 1.61
CA GLU A 114 -15.66 -2.02 2.98
C GLU A 114 -15.88 -0.87 3.97
N LYS A 115 -17.11 -0.34 3.98
CA LYS A 115 -17.63 0.40 5.15
C LYS A 115 -17.99 -0.61 6.23
N ALA A 116 -17.10 -0.83 7.19
CA ALA A 116 -17.42 -0.81 8.62
C ALA A 116 -16.22 -1.24 9.48
N CYS A 117 -16.04 -0.49 10.57
CA CYS A 117 -15.22 -0.79 11.74
C CYS A 117 -13.71 -0.52 11.59
N MET A 118 -13.31 0.67 12.02
CA MET A 118 -12.39 0.86 13.16
C MET A 118 -12.21 2.37 13.37
N ASP A 119 -13.21 2.99 14.01
CA ASP A 119 -12.88 3.97 15.03
C ASP A 119 -11.93 3.29 16.04
N GLU A 120 -10.96 4.03 16.58
CA GLU A 120 -9.90 3.58 17.52
C GLU A 120 -8.48 3.31 16.97
N LYS A 121 -7.97 4.16 16.07
CA LYS A 121 -6.52 4.48 16.02
C LYS A 121 -6.27 5.98 15.90
N LEU A 122 -6.68 6.72 16.93
CA LEU A 122 -6.06 8.01 17.21
C LEU A 122 -4.55 7.77 17.48
N ASP A 123 -3.72 8.57 16.81
CA ASP A 123 -2.31 8.82 17.11
C ASP A 123 -1.21 7.86 16.65
N LYS A 124 -1.31 7.33 15.43
CA LYS A 124 -0.09 7.19 14.60
C LYS A 124 -0.31 7.89 13.28
N LYS A 125 -0.02 9.21 13.24
CA LYS A 125 0.11 9.93 11.97
C LYS A 125 1.16 9.20 11.15
N HIS A 126 0.73 8.48 10.11
CA HIS A 126 1.57 7.69 9.21
C HIS A 126 2.50 8.56 8.34
N PHE A 127 2.53 9.87 8.59
CA PHE A 127 3.39 10.84 7.93
C PHE A 127 3.89 11.87 8.95
N LYS A 128 5.06 12.44 8.70
CA LYS A 128 5.58 13.58 9.48
C LYS A 128 4.90 14.86 8.98
N PRO A 129 4.20 15.63 9.82
CA PRO A 129 3.61 16.91 9.40
C PRO A 129 4.67 17.87 8.85
N ARG A 130 4.28 18.70 7.87
CA ARG A 130 5.16 19.56 7.08
C ARG A 130 4.64 21.00 7.10
N THR A 131 5.54 21.96 7.03
CA THR A 131 5.22 23.40 6.97
C THR A 131 5.45 23.89 5.56
N ILE A 132 4.48 23.63 4.68
CA ILE A 132 4.49 24.06 3.28
C ILE A 132 3.34 25.04 3.07
N SER A 133 3.68 26.25 2.64
CA SER A 133 2.72 27.33 2.41
C SER A 133 2.17 27.23 0.98
N HIS A 134 1.14 26.41 0.77
CA HIS A 134 0.50 26.27 -0.54
C HIS A 134 -1.01 26.01 -0.40
N PRO A 135 -1.89 26.65 -1.21
CA PRO A 135 -3.35 26.52 -1.09
C PRO A 135 -3.85 25.07 -1.26
N PHE A 136 -3.21 24.32 -2.16
CA PHE A 136 -3.50 22.92 -2.42
C PHE A 136 -2.69 21.96 -1.55
N PHE A 137 -1.90 22.43 -0.57
CA PHE A 137 -1.17 21.55 0.33
C PHE A 137 -1.90 21.40 1.68
N ARG A 138 -2.08 20.15 2.12
CA ARG A 138 -2.63 19.86 3.46
C ARG A 138 -1.94 18.67 4.10
N ASN A 139 -1.72 18.76 5.41
CA ASN A 139 -1.21 17.66 6.22
C ASN A 139 -2.32 16.65 6.52
N MET A 140 -2.56 15.73 5.59
CA MET A 140 -3.63 14.74 5.69
C MET A 140 -3.18 13.37 5.17
N THR A 141 -3.82 12.30 5.66
CA THR A 141 -3.62 10.95 5.12
C THR A 141 -4.31 10.78 3.76
N LEU A 142 -4.07 9.65 3.10
CA LEU A 142 -4.78 9.30 1.87
C LEU A 142 -6.30 9.25 2.10
N ASP A 143 -6.75 8.61 3.17
CA ASP A 143 -8.19 8.51 3.50
C ASP A 143 -8.83 9.88 3.71
N GLN A 144 -8.16 10.75 4.46
CA GLN A 144 -8.60 12.13 4.68
C GLN A 144 -8.60 12.96 3.39
N ALA A 145 -7.68 12.68 2.46
CA ALA A 145 -7.65 13.35 1.16
C ALA A 145 -8.80 12.87 0.26
N MET A 146 -9.12 11.58 0.27
CA MET A 146 -10.26 11.03 -0.47
C MET A 146 -11.59 11.59 0.06
N GLU A 147 -11.76 11.63 1.38
CA GLU A 147 -12.91 12.28 2.03
C GLU A 147 -12.98 13.78 1.71
N PHE A 148 -11.84 14.49 1.75
CA PHE A 148 -11.82 15.91 1.39
C PHE A 148 -12.21 16.18 -0.07
N LEU A 149 -11.81 15.29 -0.98
CA LEU A 149 -12.07 15.40 -2.41
C LEU A 149 -13.44 14.81 -2.80
N SER A 150 -14.12 14.02 -1.96
CA SER A 150 -15.43 13.44 -2.31
C SER A 150 -16.45 14.51 -2.68
N ASP A 151 -16.45 15.61 -1.91
CA ASP A 151 -17.38 16.73 -2.06
C ASP A 151 -16.90 17.78 -3.10
N LYS A 152 -15.81 17.49 -3.82
CA LYS A 152 -15.23 18.36 -4.86
C LYS A 152 -15.56 17.87 -6.26
N ASP A 153 -15.40 18.76 -7.22
CA ASP A 153 -15.58 18.42 -8.64
C ASP A 153 -14.46 17.48 -9.15
N ALA A 154 -14.68 16.90 -10.32
CA ALA A 154 -13.68 16.09 -11.01
C ALA A 154 -12.60 17.01 -11.62
N GLY A 155 -11.33 16.69 -11.39
CA GLY A 155 -10.18 17.53 -11.73
C GLY A 155 -9.50 18.14 -10.51
N GLU A 156 -10.17 18.16 -9.35
CA GLU A 156 -9.63 18.75 -8.14
C GLU A 156 -8.54 17.88 -7.53
N SER A 157 -7.46 18.54 -7.11
CA SER A 157 -6.28 17.88 -6.57
C SER A 157 -5.79 18.49 -5.27
N ILE A 158 -5.08 17.67 -4.50
CA ILE A 158 -4.47 18.08 -3.23
C ILE A 158 -3.09 17.44 -3.07
N PHE A 159 -2.13 18.22 -2.62
CA PHE A 159 -0.82 17.77 -2.19
C PHE A 159 -0.85 17.40 -0.71
N ARG A 160 -0.30 16.23 -0.39
CA ARG A 160 -0.18 15.74 0.98
C ARG A 160 1.21 15.17 1.26
N PRO A 161 1.65 15.12 2.53
CA PRO A 161 2.85 14.40 2.93
C PRO A 161 2.80 12.93 2.53
N SER A 162 3.94 12.38 2.13
CA SER A 162 4.08 10.94 1.91
C SER A 162 4.55 10.23 3.17
N SER A 163 4.06 9.00 3.38
CA SER A 163 4.57 8.10 4.43
C SER A 163 5.98 7.59 4.14
N ARG A 164 6.47 7.73 2.88
CA ARG A 164 7.81 7.33 2.45
C ARG A 164 8.92 8.19 3.07
N GLY A 165 8.60 9.38 3.58
CA GLY A 165 9.53 10.22 4.31
C GLY A 165 9.51 11.69 3.89
N PRO A 166 10.37 12.53 4.50
CA PRO A 166 10.36 13.98 4.35
C PRO A 166 10.82 14.48 2.97
N SER A 167 11.34 13.61 2.12
CA SER A 167 11.73 13.92 0.73
C SER A 167 10.69 13.45 -0.29
N TYR A 168 9.48 13.11 0.16
CA TYR A 168 8.41 12.61 -0.69
C TYR A 168 7.11 13.36 -0.38
N LEU A 169 6.43 13.78 -1.44
CA LEU A 169 5.06 14.28 -1.42
C LEU A 169 4.21 13.38 -2.30
N THR A 170 2.89 13.44 -2.11
CA THR A 170 1.95 12.75 -2.97
C THR A 170 0.87 13.74 -3.40
N LEU A 171 0.63 13.81 -4.70
CA LEU A 171 -0.52 14.51 -5.30
C LEU A 171 -1.67 13.51 -5.40
N THR A 172 -2.82 13.85 -4.84
CA THR A 172 -4.05 13.07 -4.97
C THR A 172 -5.04 13.88 -5.81
N LEU A 173 -5.52 13.30 -6.90
CA LEU A 173 -6.43 13.90 -7.88
C LEU A 173 -7.75 13.13 -7.89
N LYS A 174 -8.89 13.82 -7.85
CA LYS A 174 -10.20 13.23 -8.15
C LYS A 174 -10.38 13.19 -9.67
N VAL A 175 -10.42 12.00 -10.24
CA VAL A 175 -10.64 11.82 -11.68
C VAL A 175 -12.14 11.76 -11.96
N PHE A 176 -12.87 10.96 -11.17
CA PHE A 176 -14.33 10.83 -11.21
C PHE A 176 -14.86 10.52 -9.80
N ASP A 177 -16.18 10.47 -9.63
CA ASP A 177 -16.79 10.03 -8.38
C ASP A 177 -16.29 8.63 -8.02
N GLU A 178 -15.83 8.49 -6.77
CA GLU A 178 -15.21 7.27 -6.21
C GLU A 178 -13.91 6.80 -6.89
N LEU A 179 -13.34 7.59 -7.83
CA LEU A 179 -12.08 7.30 -8.51
C LEU A 179 -11.03 8.39 -8.24
N TYR A 180 -9.99 7.99 -7.50
CA TYR A 180 -8.89 8.87 -7.13
C TYR A 180 -7.56 8.34 -7.66
N LEU A 181 -6.74 9.24 -8.20
CA LEU A 181 -5.39 8.94 -8.65
C LEU A 181 -4.39 9.54 -7.67
N SER A 182 -3.38 8.76 -7.29
CA SER A 182 -2.25 9.25 -6.49
C SER A 182 -0.95 9.20 -7.29
N LYS A 183 -0.26 10.34 -7.39
CA LYS A 183 1.05 10.46 -8.03
C LYS A 183 2.12 10.83 -7.00
N ASP A 184 3.21 10.07 -6.98
CA ASP A 184 4.34 10.32 -6.09
C ASP A 184 5.25 11.42 -6.66
N ILE A 185 5.67 12.32 -5.77
CA ILE A 185 6.57 13.43 -6.04
C ILE A 185 7.82 13.26 -5.20
N VAL A 186 8.98 13.23 -5.85
CA VAL A 186 10.27 13.13 -5.17
C VAL A 186 10.86 14.52 -5.03
N GLU A 187 11.13 14.94 -3.79
CA GLU A 187 11.72 16.23 -3.48
C GLU A 187 13.24 16.10 -3.29
N SER A 188 14.00 16.95 -3.95
CA SER A 188 15.46 17.00 -3.89
C SER A 188 15.97 18.38 -3.43
N GLY A 189 17.23 18.44 -3.03
CA GLY A 189 17.87 19.70 -2.62
C GLY A 189 17.52 20.16 -1.20
N LYS A 190 17.25 19.22 -0.29
CA LYS A 190 17.05 19.48 1.14
C LYS A 190 18.34 19.28 1.90
N ASP A 191 18.65 20.23 2.79
CA ASP A 191 19.86 20.19 3.60
C ASP A 191 19.66 19.28 4.81
N HIS A 192 20.17 18.04 4.75
CA HIS A 192 20.06 17.06 5.84
C HIS A 192 20.68 17.48 7.19
N LYS A 193 21.40 18.61 7.22
CA LYS A 193 21.99 19.19 8.43
C LYS A 193 20.97 19.98 9.25
N ASP A 194 19.96 20.57 8.59
CA ASP A 194 18.96 21.40 9.23
C ASP A 194 17.62 20.65 9.30
N MET A 195 17.25 20.21 10.51
CA MET A 195 15.99 19.48 10.75
C MET A 195 14.73 20.26 10.31
N THR A 196 14.78 21.59 10.31
CA THR A 196 13.71 22.47 9.82
C THR A 196 13.59 22.45 8.30
N SER A 197 14.69 22.29 7.56
CA SER A 197 14.66 22.22 6.09
C SER A 197 13.91 20.99 5.58
N LEU A 198 13.92 19.89 6.36
CA LEU A 198 13.17 18.67 6.11
C LEU A 198 11.66 18.80 6.38
N LEU A 199 11.18 19.94 6.88
CA LEU A 199 9.76 20.23 7.05
C LEU A 199 9.21 21.11 5.93
N HIS A 200 10.10 21.77 5.18
CA HIS A 200 9.76 22.65 4.06
C HIS A 200 9.84 21.93 2.70
N LEU A 201 9.32 22.59 1.66
CA LEU A 201 9.35 22.10 0.28
C LEU A 201 10.81 22.02 -0.21
N GLY A 202 11.14 20.96 -0.96
CA GLY A 202 12.45 20.84 -1.60
C GLY A 202 12.65 21.87 -2.71
N LYS A 203 13.92 22.12 -3.08
CA LYS A 203 14.27 23.07 -4.16
C LYS A 203 13.88 22.56 -5.55
N VAL A 204 13.76 21.23 -5.68
CA VAL A 204 13.39 20.57 -6.94
C VAL A 204 12.38 19.48 -6.62
N LEU A 205 11.25 19.50 -7.31
CA LEU A 205 10.22 18.48 -7.28
C LEU A 205 10.33 17.65 -8.54
N LYS A 206 10.25 16.33 -8.43
CA LYS A 206 10.31 15.43 -9.58
C LYS A 206 9.06 14.57 -9.62
N ILE A 207 8.33 14.66 -10.72
CA ILE A 207 7.17 13.81 -11.01
C ILE A 207 7.48 13.02 -12.28
N GLY A 208 7.55 11.69 -12.17
CA GLY A 208 7.96 10.84 -13.30
C GLY A 208 9.37 11.20 -13.79
N ASN A 209 9.48 11.78 -14.98
CA ASN A 209 10.73 12.26 -15.56
C ASN A 209 10.90 13.78 -15.52
N ASP A 210 9.82 14.51 -15.23
CA ASP A 210 9.78 15.96 -15.26
C ASP A 210 10.21 16.56 -13.92
N LYS A 211 10.77 17.78 -14.00
CA LYS A 211 11.31 18.51 -12.85
C LYS A 211 10.66 19.87 -12.75
N PHE A 212 10.16 20.16 -11.57
CA PHE A 212 9.40 21.35 -11.24
C PHE A 212 10.07 22.08 -10.10
N ARG A 213 9.87 23.40 -10.04
CA ARG A 213 10.46 24.24 -8.99
C ARG A 213 9.48 24.49 -7.85
N ASP A 214 8.21 24.62 -8.18
CA ASP A 214 7.14 24.95 -7.26
C ASP A 214 5.90 24.09 -7.53
N LEU A 215 4.96 24.10 -6.57
CA LEU A 215 3.72 23.30 -6.65
C LEU A 215 2.67 23.90 -7.59
N ASP A 216 2.82 25.16 -7.99
CA ASP A 216 1.90 25.89 -8.90
C ASP A 216 2.07 25.48 -10.38
N GLU A 217 3.21 24.89 -10.75
CA GLU A 217 3.50 24.53 -12.15
C GLU A 217 2.73 23.27 -12.63
N GLU A 218 2.07 22.55 -11.70
CA GLU A 218 1.42 21.24 -11.94
C GLU A 218 -0.07 21.30 -12.29
N THR A 219 -0.72 22.47 -12.18
CA THR A 219 -2.18 22.60 -12.39
C THR A 219 -2.61 22.84 -13.86
N ASN A 220 -1.73 22.60 -14.83
CA ASN A 220 -1.97 22.89 -16.25
C ASN A 220 -1.81 21.68 -17.19
N ILE A 221 -1.95 20.45 -16.68
CA ILE A 221 -1.98 19.22 -17.49
C ILE A 221 -3.38 18.60 -17.43
#